data_AF-A0A448I5Y2-F1
#
_entry.id   AF-A0A448I5Y2-F1
#
_cell.length_a   1.000
_cell.length_b   1.000
_cell.length_c   1.000
_cell.angle_alpha   90.00
_cell.angle_beta   90.00
_cell.angle_gamma   90.00
#
_symmetry.space_group_name_H-M   'P 1'
#
loop_
_entity.id
_entity.type
_entity.pdbx_description
1 polymer ?
#
loop_
_entity_poly.entity_id
_entity_poly.type
_entity_poly.pdbx_seq_one_letter_code
_entity_poly.pdbx_strand_id
1 'polypeptide(L)'
;MAAFGLSGCSDDPGAEPRAPVTPTTTSAPAPAVAPLPDPAALTDVLARLSDPAIPGDAKLPLVEGATPDQAGALDGFAKALADNQLLPLSFTATELSWSEADPGNVWATVTATPAKPESGPLTFPMEFQPAGDGWQLTRETADLLLAFGG
;
A
#
# COMPACT_ATOMS: atom_id res chain seq x y z
N MET A 1 -35.84 -64.79 32.94
CA MET A 1 -34.50 -64.43 32.42
C MET A 1 -34.47 -62.93 32.21
N ALA A 2 -33.40 -62.27 32.70
CA ALA A 2 -33.11 -60.82 32.66
C ALA A 2 -34.11 -59.97 33.47
N ALA A 3 -33.83 -59.46 34.68
CA ALA A 3 -32.64 -58.76 35.22
C ALA A 3 -32.25 -57.51 34.44
N PHE A 4 -31.81 -56.50 35.23
CA PHE A 4 -31.38 -55.14 34.88
C PHE A 4 -32.54 -54.13 34.81
N GLY A 5 -32.72 -53.20 35.75
CA GLY A 5 -31.76 -52.58 36.67
C GLY A 5 -31.69 -51.10 36.31
N LEU A 6 -32.52 -50.29 36.97
CA LEU A 6 -32.59 -48.83 36.80
C LEU A 6 -31.73 -48.14 37.85
N SER A 7 -31.08 -47.05 37.39
CA SER A 7 -30.46 -45.98 38.18
C SER A 7 -29.19 -46.38 38.95
N GLY A 8 -28.15 -45.59 39.10
CA GLY A 8 -27.99 -44.13 39.06
C GLY A 8 -27.16 -43.71 40.29
N CYS A 9 -26.28 -42.71 40.14
CA CYS A 9 -25.49 -42.01 41.19
C CYS A 9 -24.51 -42.87 42.02
N SER A 10 -23.40 -42.41 42.59
CA SER A 10 -22.57 -41.18 42.56
C SER A 10 -21.33 -41.54 43.37
N ASP A 11 -20.16 -40.98 43.07
CA ASP A 11 -19.11 -40.79 44.08
C ASP A 11 -18.29 -39.53 43.76
N ASP A 12 -18.09 -38.73 44.79
CA ASP A 12 -17.28 -37.52 44.97
C ASP A 12 -16.65 -37.70 46.38
N PRO A 13 -15.48 -37.17 46.81
CA PRO A 13 -14.44 -36.32 46.18
C PRO A 13 -12.99 -36.84 46.39
N GLY A 14 -11.99 -36.19 45.78
CA GLY A 14 -10.59 -36.39 46.17
C GLY A 14 -9.62 -35.54 45.35
N ALA A 15 -9.12 -34.45 45.93
CA ALA A 15 -8.27 -33.46 45.28
C ALA A 15 -6.83 -33.96 45.06
N GLU A 16 -6.36 -33.87 43.80
CA GLU A 16 -4.94 -33.70 43.45
C GLU A 16 -4.87 -32.78 42.20
N PRO A 17 -4.25 -31.59 42.25
CA PRO A 17 -4.11 -30.72 41.08
C PRO A 17 -3.10 -31.33 40.10
N ARG A 18 -3.58 -32.02 39.06
CA ARG A 18 -2.76 -32.22 37.86
C ARG A 18 -2.88 -30.94 37.04
N ALA A 19 -1.82 -30.12 37.12
CA ALA A 19 -1.66 -28.95 36.27
C ALA A 19 -2.03 -29.30 34.81
N PRO A 20 -2.84 -28.48 34.13
CA PRO A 20 -3.00 -28.64 32.69
C PRO A 20 -1.61 -28.41 32.09
N VAL A 21 -1.03 -29.44 31.49
CA VAL A 21 -0.01 -29.24 30.47
C VAL A 21 -0.73 -28.59 29.31
N THR A 22 -0.80 -27.26 29.32
CA THR A 22 -1.09 -26.52 28.11
C THR A 22 -0.05 -26.95 27.08
N PRO A 23 -0.45 -27.40 25.89
CA PRO A 23 0.52 -27.48 24.81
C PRO A 23 1.01 -26.05 24.60
N THR A 24 2.24 -25.77 24.99
CA THR A 24 2.95 -24.57 24.61
C THR A 24 3.08 -24.66 23.09
N THR A 25 2.13 -24.08 22.36
CA THR A 25 2.31 -23.77 20.95
C THR A 25 3.47 -22.79 20.90
N THR A 26 4.67 -23.34 20.67
CA THR A 26 5.81 -22.57 20.20
C THR A 26 5.39 -21.99 18.86
N SER A 27 4.78 -20.81 18.88
CA SER A 27 4.56 -20.03 17.68
C SER A 27 5.96 -19.70 17.17
N ALA A 28 6.38 -20.36 16.08
CA ALA A 28 7.60 -19.98 15.39
C ALA A 28 7.50 -18.47 15.10
N PRO A 29 8.57 -17.68 15.30
CA PRO A 29 8.53 -16.28 14.93
C PRO A 29 8.18 -16.22 13.44
N ALA A 30 7.05 -15.57 13.13
CA ALA A 30 6.73 -15.23 11.75
C ALA A 30 7.95 -14.50 11.17
N PRO A 31 8.35 -14.76 9.91
CA PRO A 31 9.40 -13.98 9.29
C PRO A 31 9.05 -12.50 9.47
N ALA A 32 10.00 -11.71 9.97
CA ALA A 32 9.81 -10.29 10.15
C ALA A 32 9.63 -9.68 8.76
N VAL A 33 8.37 -9.60 8.31
CA VAL A 33 8.01 -8.84 7.12
C VAL A 33 8.41 -7.41 7.43
N ALA A 34 9.23 -6.81 6.57
CA ALA A 34 9.62 -5.42 6.73
C ALA A 34 8.35 -4.56 6.95
N PRO A 35 8.37 -3.58 7.87
CA PRO A 35 7.22 -2.72 8.07
C PRO A 35 6.89 -2.03 6.74
N LEU A 36 5.60 -1.94 6.42
CA LEU A 36 5.15 -1.16 5.27
C LEU A 36 5.65 0.29 5.38
N PRO A 37 5.93 0.95 4.25
CA PRO A 37 6.34 2.35 4.27
C PRO A 37 5.24 3.26 4.81
N ASP A 38 5.64 4.46 5.23
CA ASP A 38 4.69 5.50 5.56
C ASP A 38 3.92 5.95 4.29
N PRO A 39 2.59 6.06 4.33
CA PRO A 39 1.80 6.53 3.19
C PRO A 39 2.24 7.90 2.66
N ALA A 40 2.74 8.79 3.53
CA ALA A 40 3.24 10.10 3.12
C ALA A 40 4.46 9.98 2.21
N ALA A 41 5.32 8.98 2.43
CA ALA A 41 6.48 8.75 1.58
C ALA A 41 6.07 8.42 0.13
N LEU A 42 4.94 7.74 -0.07
CA LEU A 42 4.39 7.44 -1.40
C LEU A 42 3.68 8.65 -2.01
N THR A 43 2.89 9.38 -1.22
CA THR A 43 2.19 10.57 -1.71
C THR A 43 3.15 11.75 -1.98
N ASP A 44 4.30 11.82 -1.33
CA ASP A 44 5.38 12.77 -1.65
C ASP A 44 5.92 12.60 -3.08
N VAL A 45 6.06 11.35 -3.55
CA VAL A 45 6.47 11.04 -4.93
C VAL A 45 5.47 11.66 -5.92
N LEU A 46 4.19 11.44 -5.67
CA LEU A 46 3.10 11.95 -6.51
C LEU A 46 2.96 13.47 -6.43
N ALA A 47 3.11 14.05 -5.23
CA ALA A 47 3.10 15.48 -5.03
C ALA A 47 4.19 16.13 -5.89
N ARG A 48 5.42 15.61 -5.85
CA ARG A 48 6.53 16.11 -6.66
C ARG A 48 6.32 15.90 -8.16
N LEU A 49 5.74 14.76 -8.56
CA LEU A 49 5.42 14.47 -9.96
C LEU A 49 4.40 15.48 -10.53
N SER A 50 3.40 15.84 -9.73
CA SER A 50 2.34 16.78 -10.09
C SER A 50 2.71 18.26 -9.92
N ASP A 51 3.86 18.56 -9.30
CA ASP A 51 4.29 19.92 -9.01
C ASP A 51 4.87 20.61 -10.27
N PRO A 52 4.26 21.71 -10.76
CA PRO A 52 4.79 22.45 -11.90
C PRO A 52 6.05 23.26 -11.56
N ALA A 53 6.38 23.46 -10.27
CA ALA A 53 7.61 24.14 -9.85
C ALA A 53 8.84 23.22 -9.95
N ILE A 54 8.64 21.91 -10.01
CA ILE A 54 9.72 20.92 -10.16
C ILE A 54 9.95 20.67 -11.66
N PRO A 55 11.18 20.87 -12.18
CA PRO A 55 11.49 20.60 -13.58
C PRO A 55 11.49 19.10 -13.88
N GLY A 56 11.26 18.74 -15.14
CA GLY A 56 11.04 17.37 -15.59
C GLY A 56 12.24 16.47 -15.30
N ASP A 57 13.44 17.01 -15.43
CA ASP A 57 14.69 16.32 -15.11
C ASP A 57 14.75 15.88 -13.64
N ALA A 58 14.18 16.67 -12.73
CA ALA A 58 14.10 16.34 -11.30
C ALA A 58 12.95 15.36 -10.98
N LYS A 59 12.03 15.13 -11.94
CA LYS A 59 10.96 14.13 -11.85
C LYS A 59 11.37 12.77 -12.38
N LEU A 60 12.40 12.69 -13.24
CA LEU A 60 12.93 11.42 -13.76
C LEU A 60 13.21 10.37 -12.67
N PRO A 61 13.91 10.68 -11.55
CA PRO A 61 14.17 9.68 -10.52
C PRO A 61 12.92 9.25 -9.72
N LEU A 62 11.76 9.88 -9.95
CA LEU A 62 10.50 9.51 -9.31
C LEU A 62 9.74 8.44 -10.11
N VAL A 63 10.25 8.06 -11.28
CA VAL A 63 9.65 7.07 -12.17
C VAL A 63 10.71 6.06 -12.57
N GLU A 64 10.40 4.79 -12.37
CA GLU A 64 11.27 3.69 -12.77
C GLU A 64 11.61 3.75 -14.26
N GLY A 65 12.91 3.67 -14.56
CA GLY A 65 13.40 3.59 -15.93
C GLY A 65 13.10 4.85 -16.77
N ALA A 66 12.81 5.99 -16.13
CA ALA A 66 12.61 7.24 -16.84
C ALA A 66 13.90 7.67 -17.56
N THR A 67 13.78 7.99 -18.84
CA THR A 67 14.89 8.50 -19.66
C THR A 67 14.85 10.02 -19.78
N PRO A 68 15.98 10.70 -20.07
CA PRO A 68 16.01 12.15 -20.25
C PRO A 68 14.99 12.68 -21.27
N ASP A 69 14.69 11.91 -22.32
CA ASP A 69 13.66 12.25 -23.32
C ASP A 69 12.25 12.42 -22.74
N GLN A 70 11.99 11.84 -21.56
CA GLN A 70 10.69 11.91 -20.89
C GLN A 70 10.53 13.13 -19.99
N ALA A 71 11.59 13.90 -19.72
CA ALA A 71 11.51 15.09 -18.88
C ALA A 71 10.46 16.09 -19.39
N GLY A 72 10.41 16.31 -20.70
CA GLY A 72 9.42 17.19 -21.32
C GLY A 72 7.97 16.70 -21.16
N ALA A 73 7.74 15.39 -21.19
CA ALA A 73 6.41 14.81 -20.96
C ALA A 73 5.97 14.93 -19.49
N LEU A 74 6.89 14.71 -18.54
CA LEU A 74 6.63 14.87 -17.10
C LEU A 74 6.34 16.33 -16.73
N ASP A 75 7.01 17.28 -17.36
CA ASP A 75 6.69 18.70 -17.21
C ASP A 75 5.37 19.08 -17.89
N GLY A 76 5.12 18.52 -19.07
CA GLY A 76 3.83 18.66 -19.77
C GLY A 76 2.66 18.20 -18.90
N PHE A 77 2.80 17.07 -18.20
CA PHE A 77 1.79 16.54 -17.28
C PHE A 77 1.50 17.52 -16.13
N ALA A 78 2.51 17.97 -15.39
CA ALA A 78 2.32 18.91 -14.28
C ALA A 78 1.74 20.26 -14.77
N LYS A 79 2.18 20.73 -15.94
CA LYS A 79 1.63 21.92 -16.57
C LYS A 79 0.17 21.72 -16.98
N ALA A 80 -0.19 20.58 -17.55
CA ALA A 80 -1.57 20.26 -17.91
C ALA A 80 -2.47 20.23 -16.67
N LEU A 81 -2.02 19.66 -15.55
CA LEU A 81 -2.76 19.70 -14.29
C LEU A 81 -3.00 21.15 -13.80
N ALA A 82 -1.98 22.01 -13.92
CA ALA A 82 -2.09 23.43 -13.58
C ALA A 82 -3.06 24.18 -14.52
N ASP A 83 -2.92 24.00 -15.84
CA ASP A 83 -3.75 24.64 -16.86
C ASP A 83 -5.23 24.21 -16.75
N ASN A 84 -5.49 22.96 -16.32
CA ASN A 84 -6.83 22.45 -16.03
C ASN A 84 -7.36 22.86 -14.65
N GLN A 85 -6.61 23.66 -13.88
CA GLN A 85 -6.96 24.12 -12.53
C GLN A 85 -7.24 22.97 -11.55
N LEU A 86 -6.55 21.84 -11.73
CA LEU A 86 -6.67 20.68 -10.85
C LEU A 86 -5.78 20.82 -9.61
N LEU A 87 -4.82 21.74 -9.63
CA LEU A 87 -3.91 22.03 -8.53
C LEU A 87 -4.50 23.01 -7.51
N PRO A 88 -4.12 22.91 -6.21
CA PRO A 88 -3.28 21.84 -5.65
C PRO A 88 -4.05 20.51 -5.56
N LEU A 89 -3.35 19.41 -5.87
CA LEU A 89 -3.87 18.05 -5.69
C LEU A 89 -3.53 17.56 -4.28
N SER A 90 -4.53 17.00 -3.59
CA SER A 90 -4.30 16.28 -2.35
C SER A 90 -4.27 14.78 -2.65
N PHE A 91 -3.17 14.12 -2.30
CA PHE A 91 -3.00 12.68 -2.49
C PHE A 91 -3.16 11.95 -1.17
N THR A 92 -3.93 10.87 -1.18
CA THR A 92 -4.07 9.95 -0.05
C THR A 92 -3.73 8.54 -0.53
N ALA A 93 -2.75 7.89 0.09
CA ALA A 93 -2.46 6.49 -0.14
C ALA A 93 -3.13 5.64 0.96
N THR A 94 -3.87 4.62 0.54
CA THR A 94 -4.60 3.70 1.40
C THR A 94 -4.39 2.26 0.93
N GLU A 95 -4.78 1.29 1.75
CA GLU A 95 -4.66 -0.14 1.42
C GLU A 95 -3.24 -0.53 0.98
N LEU A 96 -2.23 -0.02 1.68
CA LEU A 96 -0.83 -0.35 1.41
C LEU A 96 -0.59 -1.83 1.71
N SER A 97 0.04 -2.52 0.76
CA SER A 97 0.46 -3.91 0.90
C SER A 97 1.77 -4.14 0.15
N TRP A 98 2.55 -5.12 0.60
CA TRP A 98 3.69 -5.59 -0.19
C TRP A 98 3.15 -6.30 -1.44
N SER A 99 3.74 -5.99 -2.59
CA SER A 99 3.37 -6.63 -3.85
C SER A 99 3.68 -8.12 -3.80
N GLU A 100 2.70 -8.95 -4.17
CA GLU A 100 2.88 -10.40 -4.30
C GLU A 100 3.58 -10.77 -5.61
N ALA A 101 3.49 -9.91 -6.62
CA ALA A 101 4.10 -10.11 -7.93
C ALA A 101 5.58 -9.71 -7.92
N ASP A 102 5.90 -8.59 -7.28
CA ASP A 102 7.23 -7.97 -7.34
C ASP A 102 7.81 -7.77 -5.92
N PRO A 103 8.71 -8.67 -5.47
CA PRO A 103 9.25 -8.62 -4.12
C PRO A 103 9.93 -7.29 -3.81
N GLY A 104 9.44 -6.61 -2.77
CA GLY A 104 9.97 -5.31 -2.32
C GLY A 104 9.21 -4.11 -2.88
N ASN A 105 8.32 -4.29 -3.86
CA ASN A 105 7.39 -3.26 -4.28
C ASN A 105 6.22 -3.15 -3.30
N VAL A 106 5.61 -1.98 -3.26
CA VAL A 106 4.44 -1.67 -2.45
C VAL A 106 3.31 -1.28 -3.37
N TRP A 107 2.21 -2.01 -3.24
CA TRP A 107 0.96 -1.68 -3.87
C TRP A 107 0.17 -0.76 -2.95
N ALA A 108 -0.46 0.27 -3.50
CA ALA A 108 -1.33 1.17 -2.75
C ALA A 108 -2.49 1.67 -3.61
N THR A 109 -3.66 1.82 -2.99
CA THR A 109 -4.78 2.55 -3.56
C THR A 109 -4.57 4.04 -3.30
N VAL A 110 -4.30 4.80 -4.36
CA VAL A 110 -4.07 6.25 -4.27
C VAL A 110 -5.29 7.01 -4.75
N THR A 111 -5.76 7.95 -3.93
CA THR A 111 -6.79 8.92 -4.31
C THR A 111 -6.17 10.30 -4.49
N ALA A 112 -6.27 10.85 -5.70
CA ALA A 112 -5.93 12.23 -6.03
C ALA A 112 -7.21 13.09 -5.98
N THR A 113 -7.25 14.08 -5.10
CA THR A 113 -8.39 14.98 -4.94
C THR A 113 -8.00 16.38 -5.43
N PRO A 114 -8.55 16.84 -6.56
CA PRO A 114 -8.38 18.20 -7.03
C PRO A 114 -9.01 19.21 -6.07
N ALA A 115 -8.43 20.41 -5.99
CA ALA A 115 -9.06 21.53 -5.27
C ALA A 115 -10.40 21.97 -5.92
N LYS A 116 -10.56 21.67 -7.22
CA LYS A 116 -11.76 21.95 -8.00
C LYS A 116 -12.84 20.88 -7.74
N PRO A 117 -13.94 21.21 -7.03
CA PRO A 117 -14.89 20.21 -6.53
C PRO A 117 -15.71 19.52 -7.64
N GLU A 118 -15.84 20.14 -8.82
CA GLU A 118 -16.58 19.55 -9.94
C GLU A 118 -15.79 18.46 -10.69
N SER A 119 -14.48 18.35 -10.48
CA SER A 119 -13.63 17.32 -11.09
C SER A 119 -13.69 15.98 -10.36
N GLY A 120 -14.12 15.96 -9.09
CA GLY A 120 -14.22 14.77 -8.25
C GLY A 120 -12.86 14.12 -7.91
N PRO A 121 -12.81 13.26 -6.87
CA PRO A 121 -11.61 12.50 -6.54
C PRO A 121 -11.38 11.38 -7.58
N LEU A 122 -10.11 11.14 -7.91
CA LEU A 122 -9.67 10.12 -8.83
C LEU A 122 -8.88 9.07 -8.06
N THR A 123 -9.34 7.82 -8.08
CA THR A 123 -8.69 6.73 -7.35
C THR A 123 -8.09 5.74 -8.32
N PHE A 124 -6.81 5.43 -8.14
CA PHE A 124 -6.07 4.48 -8.97
C PHE A 124 -5.22 3.55 -8.12
N PRO A 125 -5.15 2.26 -8.49
CA PRO A 125 -4.14 1.37 -7.95
C PRO A 125 -2.77 1.81 -8.48
N MET A 126 -1.80 1.94 -7.61
CA MET A 126 -0.44 2.33 -7.95
C MET A 126 0.55 1.41 -7.28
N GLU A 127 1.63 1.11 -7.99
CA GLU A 127 2.75 0.37 -7.44
C GLU A 127 3.99 1.24 -7.35
N PHE A 128 4.68 1.11 -6.23
CA PHE A 128 5.88 1.85 -5.90
C PHE A 128 7.02 0.88 -5.63
N GLN A 129 8.21 1.25 -6.05
CA GLN A 129 9.42 0.50 -5.73
C GLN A 129 10.39 1.36 -4.91
N PRO A 130 11.20 0.74 -4.05
CA PRO A 130 12.22 1.44 -3.30
C PRO A 130 13.30 1.98 -4.24
N ALA A 131 13.68 3.25 -4.05
CA ALA A 131 14.71 3.92 -4.84
C ALA A 131 15.61 4.78 -3.95
N GLY A 132 16.84 4.29 -3.69
CA GLY A 132 17.75 4.94 -2.75
C GLY A 132 17.14 5.04 -1.35
N ASP A 133 17.03 6.26 -0.83
CA ASP A 133 16.40 6.57 0.47
C ASP A 133 14.88 6.88 0.36
N GLY A 134 14.29 6.71 -0.83
CA GLY A 134 12.89 7.06 -1.10
C GLY A 134 12.16 6.02 -1.93
N TRP A 135 11.12 6.48 -2.63
CA TRP A 135 10.24 5.66 -3.45
C TRP A 135 10.11 6.28 -4.84
N GLN A 136 9.83 5.43 -5.82
CA GLN A 136 9.50 5.84 -7.18
C GLN A 136 8.31 5.03 -7.68
N LEU A 137 7.54 5.58 -8.61
CA LEU A 137 6.50 4.84 -9.31
C LEU A 137 7.13 3.77 -10.20
N THR A 138 6.49 2.61 -10.28
CA THR A 138 6.83 1.63 -11.31
C THR A 138 6.54 2.17 -12.71
N ARG A 139 7.25 1.66 -13.69
CA ARG A 139 7.13 2.11 -15.08
C ARG A 139 5.70 1.91 -15.60
N GLU A 140 5.10 0.78 -15.26
CA GLU A 140 3.74 0.43 -15.65
C GLU A 140 2.72 1.46 -15.12
N THR A 141 2.81 1.80 -13.84
CA THR A 141 1.92 2.81 -13.23
C THR A 141 2.15 4.19 -13.85
N ALA A 142 3.40 4.56 -14.11
CA ALA A 142 3.74 5.86 -14.69
C ALA A 142 3.25 5.99 -16.14
N ASP A 143 3.37 4.94 -16.96
CA ASP A 143 2.87 4.93 -18.33
C ASP A 143 1.33 5.04 -18.36
N LEU A 144 0.62 4.42 -17.41
CA LEU A 144 -0.83 4.60 -17.24
C LEU A 144 -1.18 6.07 -16.95
N LEU A 145 -0.50 6.70 -16.00
CA LEU A 145 -0.73 8.12 -15.66
C LEU A 145 -0.46 9.06 -16.84
N LEU A 146 0.62 8.79 -17.59
CA LEU A 146 0.98 9.58 -18.77
C LEU A 146 -0.04 9.39 -19.90
N ALA A 147 -0.59 8.18 -20.07
CA ALA A 147 -1.63 7.92 -21.07
C ALA A 147 -2.96 8.66 -20.77
N PHE A 148 -3.23 9.03 -19.52
CA PHE A 148 -4.39 9.87 -19.17
C PHE A 148 -4.17 11.37 -19.39
N GLY A 149 -2.91 11.82 -19.51
CA GLY A 149 -2.53 13.23 -19.64
C GLY A 149 -2.09 13.67 -21.05
N GLY A 150 -2.09 12.76 -22.02
CA GLY A 150 -1.67 12.99 -23.42
C GLY A 150 -2.81 13.16 -24.41
#